data_AF-A0A6L3F1H1-F1
#
_entry.id   AF-A0A6L3F1H1-F1
#
_cell.length_a   1.000
_cell.length_b   1.000
_cell.length_c   1.000
_cell.angle_alpha   90.00
_cell.angle_beta   90.00
_cell.angle_gamma   90.00
#
_symmetry.space_group_name_H-M   'P 1'
#
loop_
_entity.id
_entity.type
_entity.pdbx_description
1 polymer ?
#
loop_
_entity_poly.entity_id
_entity_poly.type
_entity_poly.pdbx_seq_one_letter_code
_entity_poly.pdbx_strand_id
1 'polypeptide(L)' 'MITTQPVVDAMNAQIQSEFGASAQYVAIAIYFDEEALPDLAAFFYRQAEEAREHAMQFV' A
#
# COMPACT_ATOMS: atom_id res chain seq x y z
N MET A 1 3.38 -15.61 -22.07
CA MET A 1 3.26 -14.23 -21.60
C MET A 1 4.07 -13.35 -22.54
N ILE A 2 3.52 -12.22 -23.00
CA ILE A 2 4.18 -11.33 -23.98
C ILE A 2 5.20 -10.36 -23.34
N THR A 3 5.31 -10.36 -22.02
CA THR A 3 6.26 -9.55 -21.25
C THR A 3 7.56 -10.33 -20.97
N THR A 4 8.69 -9.62 -20.93
CA THR A 4 10.02 -10.20 -20.68
C THR A 4 10.25 -10.44 -19.19
N GLN A 5 11.14 -11.37 -18.83
CA GLN A 5 11.44 -11.66 -17.42
C GLN A 5 11.78 -10.42 -16.58
N PRO A 6 12.62 -9.48 -17.05
CA PRO A 6 12.91 -8.27 -16.28
C PRO A 6 11.68 -7.40 -15.98
N VAL A 7 10.69 -7.38 -16.90
CA VAL A 7 9.43 -6.64 -16.68
C VAL A 7 8.58 -7.32 -15.61
N VAL A 8 8.55 -8.65 -15.61
CA VAL A 8 7.84 -9.45 -14.59
C VAL A 8 8.45 -9.22 -13.21
N ASP A 9 9.78 -9.22 -13.13
CA ASP A 9 10.48 -8.99 -11.87
C ASP A 9 10.19 -7.58 -11.33
N ALA A 10 10.16 -6.58 -12.21
CA ALA A 10 9.78 -5.21 -11.85
C ALA A 10 8.31 -5.09 -11.40
N MET A 11 7.38 -5.79 -12.06
CA MET A 11 5.98 -5.84 -11.65
C MET A 11 5.82 -6.49 -10.27
N ASN A 12 6.52 -7.60 -10.02
CA ASN A 12 6.52 -8.24 -8.70
C ASN A 12 7.12 -7.35 -7.61
N ALA A 13 8.19 -6.61 -7.92
CA ALA A 13 8.76 -5.62 -7.00
C ALA A 13 7.75 -4.49 -6.70
N GLN A 14 6.98 -4.04 -7.70
CA GLN A 14 5.94 -3.04 -7.50
C GLN A 14 4.81 -3.58 -6.61
N ILE A 15 4.33 -4.81 -6.85
CA ILE A 15 3.33 -5.48 -6.00
C ILE A 15 3.80 -5.50 -4.55
N GLN A 16 5.05 -5.90 -4.31
CA GLN A 16 5.63 -5.93 -2.97
C GLN A 16 5.69 -4.54 -2.34
N SER A 17 6.11 -3.52 -3.10
CA SER A 17 6.20 -2.14 -2.64
C SER A 17 4.83 -1.60 -2.22
N GLU A 18 3.79 -1.79 -3.03
CA GLU A 18 2.45 -1.26 -2.77
C GLU A 18 1.75 -1.97 -1.59
N PHE A 19 1.86 -3.31 -1.50
CA PHE A 19 1.38 -4.02 -0.30
C PHE A 19 2.16 -3.63 0.96
N GLY A 20 3.47 -3.41 0.83
CA GLY A 20 4.31 -2.90 1.92
C GLY A 20 3.89 -1.51 2.36
N ALA A 21 3.60 -0.61 1.43
CA ALA A 21 3.08 0.73 1.71
C ALA A 21 1.71 0.67 2.40
N SER A 22 0.80 -0.18 1.91
CA SER A 22 -0.51 -0.41 2.53
C SER A 22 -0.38 -0.80 4.01
N ALA A 23 0.46 -1.79 4.32
CA ALA A 23 0.70 -2.22 5.70
C ALA A 23 1.33 -1.12 6.57
N GLN A 24 2.26 -0.34 6.02
CA GLN A 24 2.87 0.80 6.74
C GLN A 24 1.85 1.89 7.05
N TYR A 25 0.98 2.22 6.09
CA TYR A 25 -0.06 3.21 6.31
C TYR A 25 -1.10 2.76 7.33
N VAL A 26 -1.43 1.46 7.40
CA VAL A 26 -2.25 0.93 8.51
C VAL A 26 -1.56 1.15 9.85
N ALA A 27 -0.26 0.86 9.97
CA ALA A 27 0.48 1.06 11.21
C ALA A 27 0.52 2.55 11.63
N ILE A 28 0.72 3.46 10.67
CA ILE A 28 0.68 4.91 10.92
C ILE A 28 -0.73 5.36 11.33
N ALA A 29 -1.76 4.83 10.69
CA ALA A 29 -3.15 5.15 11.02
C ALA A 29 -3.49 4.74 12.46
N ILE A 30 -3.08 3.54 12.88
CA ILE A 30 -3.24 3.04 14.25
C ILE A 30 -2.53 3.96 15.25
N TYR A 31 -1.29 4.37 14.96
CA TYR A 31 -0.57 5.32 15.82
C TYR A 31 -1.35 6.62 16.01
N PHE A 32 -1.88 7.22 14.94
CA PHE A 32 -2.68 8.45 15.07
C PHE A 32 -4.02 8.25 15.77
N ASP A 33 -4.61 7.06 15.66
CA ASP A 33 -5.85 6.71 16.37
C ASP A 33 -5.59 6.62 17.89
N GLU A 34 -4.47 6.02 18.30
CA GLU A 34 -4.02 5.95 19.70
C GLU A 34 -3.70 7.33 20.29
N GLU A 35 -3.14 8.24 19.49
CA GLU A 35 -2.84 9.63 19.89
C GLU A 35 -4.08 10.56 19.84
N ALA A 36 -5.28 10.01 19.60
CA ALA A 36 -6.54 10.77 19.48
C ALA A 36 -6.49 11.86 18.38
N LEU A 37 -5.87 11.55 17.25
CA LEU A 37 -5.75 12.40 16.06
C LEU A 37 -6.58 11.80 14.89
N PRO A 38 -7.93 11.85 14.96
CA PRO A 38 -8.81 11.07 14.10
C PRO A 38 -8.73 11.45 12.62
N ASP A 39 -8.49 12.73 12.29
CA ASP A 39 -8.39 13.17 10.89
C ASP A 39 -7.11 12.62 10.23
N LEU A 40 -6.01 12.52 10.98
CA LEU A 40 -4.77 11.92 10.50
C LEU A 40 -4.90 10.41 10.39
N ALA A 41 -5.50 9.75 11.39
CA ALA A 41 -5.78 8.32 11.33
C ALA A 41 -6.63 7.98 10.09
N ALA A 42 -7.73 8.71 9.87
CA ALA A 42 -8.60 8.52 8.72
C ALA A 42 -7.89 8.79 7.39
N PHE A 43 -6.98 9.77 7.33
CA PHE A 43 -6.15 10.01 6.15
C PHE A 43 -5.29 8.78 5.82
N PHE A 44 -4.57 8.23 6.80
CA PHE A 44 -3.69 7.09 6.56
C PHE A 44 -4.43 5.78 6.33
N TYR A 45 -5.62 5.59 6.90
CA TYR A 45 -6.48 4.46 6.53
C TYR A 45 -6.91 4.51 5.05
N ARG A 46 -7.24 5.69 4.52
CA ARG A 46 -7.54 5.84 3.09
C ARG A 46 -6.31 5.57 2.22
N GLN A 47 -5.14 6.09 2.61
CA GLN A 47 -3.88 5.82 1.91
C GLN A 47 -3.51 4.34 1.90
N ALA A 48 -3.79 3.62 2.99
CA ALA A 48 -3.58 2.18 3.05
C ALA A 48 -4.44 1.42 2.03
N GLU A 49 -5.70 1.82 1.87
CA GLU A 49 -6.61 1.21 0.91
C GLU A 49 -6.23 1.56 -0.53
N GLU A 50 -5.86 2.82 -0.81
CA GLU A 50 -5.36 3.25 -2.13
C GLU A 50 -4.12 2.44 -2.56
N ALA A 51 -3.14 2.25 -1.67
CA ALA A 51 -1.96 1.42 -1.95
C ALA A 51 -2.32 -0.06 -2.17
N ARG A 52 -3.30 -0.59 -1.41
CA ARG A 52 -3.79 -1.95 -1.61
C ARG A 52 -4.44 -2.11 -2.99
N GLU A 53 -5.24 -1.14 -3.42
CA GLU A 53 -5.83 -1.11 -4.75
C GLU A 53 -4.76 -1.02 -5.85
N HIS A 54 -3.73 -0.18 -5.67
CA HIS A 54 -2.59 -0.12 -6.60
C HIS A 54 -1.91 -1.47 -6.75
N ALA A 55 -1.63 -2.18 -5.64
CA ALA A 55 -1.03 -3.52 -5.69
C ALA A 55 -1.89 -4.51 -6.48
N MET A 56 -3.21 -4.47 -6.26
CA MET A 56 -4.17 -5.37 -6.92
C MET A 56 -4.34 -5.10 -8.41
N GLN A 57 -3.97 -3.93 -8.93
CA GLN A 57 -4.01 -3.65 -10.38
C GLN A 57 -2.96 -4.46 -11.17
N PHE A 58 -1.93 -4.99 -10.50
CA PHE A 58 -0.88 -5.81 -11.12
C PHE A 58 -1.15 -7.33 -11.04
N VAL A 59 -2.18 -7.77 -10.30
CA VAL A 59 -2.54 -9.17 -10.06
C VAL A 59 -3.67 -9.61 -10.98
#